data_AF-A0A9P5PEU5-F1
#
_entry.id   AF-A0A9P5PEU5-F1
#
_cell.length_a   1.000
_cell.length_b   1.000
_cell.length_c   1.000
_cell.angle_alpha   90.00
_cell.angle_beta   90.00
_cell.angle_gamma   90.00
#
_symmetry.space_group_name_H-M   'P 1'
#
loop_
_entity.id
_entity.type
_entity.pdbx_description
1 polymer ?
#
loop_
_entity_poly.entity_id
_entity_poly.type
_entity_poly.pdbx_seq_one_letter_code
_entity_poly.pdbx_strand_id
1 'polypeptide(L)'
;MSSHPTSLDQITQNVWFNKGFLEGVKVKQCGNATQPATDVSFELAEAKIQNQELLVKLQDTTDTLQELQGILKAILSTPTTETPARKSYADAVTLPKRSATARSLRPGGKPTYLLAIRLAEAGVQNYYSTEPSEEQRATLEAGLHCLLEMARSGDSERSFSLVKALCREAHGTRAEHRTIGQKRVLSHWRNPNSPTSSNQLINPVATDPPEVWLEYFTRYPKPLPKGVRLDPRTGEPVFKDIVASRLLAHLRPVLPMLRVEFFTNMAALFSQPGEYRKLVLRYNLKISPSTKKYFPFDNTSKADLARPITPVDIARHYASNGISVDEVESVIEPWAQEYAKSRQERF
;
A
#
# COMPACT_ATOMS: atom_id res chain seq x y z
N MET A 1 31.11 40.09 -2.91
CA MET A 1 31.50 38.68 -3.09
C MET A 1 30.30 37.97 -3.71
N SER A 2 30.37 37.65 -5.00
CA SER A 2 29.27 37.08 -5.79
C SER A 2 29.19 35.57 -5.54
N SER A 3 28.18 35.11 -4.82
CA SER A 3 27.87 33.68 -4.70
C SER A 3 27.24 33.19 -6.01
N HIS A 4 27.91 32.26 -6.69
CA HIS A 4 27.37 31.62 -7.90
C HIS A 4 26.06 30.87 -7.58
N PRO A 5 25.05 30.92 -8.47
CA PRO A 5 23.87 30.08 -8.34
C PRO A 5 24.29 28.61 -8.51
N THR A 6 24.10 27.83 -7.46
CA THR A 6 24.36 26.39 -7.42
C THR A 6 23.37 25.69 -8.36
N SER A 7 23.83 24.81 -9.25
CA SER A 7 22.92 24.18 -10.23
C SER A 7 21.91 23.25 -9.54
N LEU A 8 20.73 23.05 -10.14
CA LEU A 8 19.68 22.16 -9.60
C LEU A 8 20.21 20.74 -9.32
N ASP A 9 21.12 20.26 -10.17
CA ASP A 9 21.78 18.96 -10.00
C ASP A 9 22.70 18.96 -8.77
N GLN A 10 23.43 20.05 -8.52
CA GLN A 10 24.25 20.20 -7.32
C GLN A 10 23.41 20.29 -6.04
N ILE A 11 22.26 20.98 -6.09
CA ILE A 11 21.33 21.03 -4.96
C ILE A 11 20.77 19.64 -4.67
N THR A 12 20.34 18.92 -5.71
CA THR A 12 19.79 17.57 -5.57
C THR A 12 20.84 16.59 -5.04
N GLN A 13 22.07 16.62 -5.56
CA GLN A 13 23.17 15.77 -5.07
C GLN A 13 23.53 16.08 -3.61
N ASN A 14 23.52 17.35 -3.21
CA ASN A 14 23.76 17.75 -1.83
C ASN A 14 22.66 17.25 -0.87
N VAL A 15 21.40 17.25 -1.29
CA VAL A 15 20.28 16.70 -0.49
C VAL A 15 20.47 15.19 -0.25
N TRP A 16 20.79 14.44 -1.30
CA TRP A 16 21.02 12.99 -1.19
C TRP A 16 22.24 12.64 -0.33
N PHE A 17 23.35 13.36 -0.50
CA PHE A 17 24.57 13.16 0.29
C PHE A 17 24.34 13.43 1.78
N ASN A 18 23.70 14.54 2.12
CA ASN A 18 23.41 14.89 3.51
C ASN A 18 22.44 13.90 4.17
N LYS A 19 21.45 13.38 3.41
CA LYS A 19 20.52 12.36 3.90
C LYS A 19 21.22 11.05 4.23
N GLY A 20 22.09 10.57 3.33
CA GLY A 20 22.88 9.35 3.57
C GLY A 20 23.89 9.51 4.72
N PHE A 21 24.51 10.69 4.85
CA PHE A 21 25.40 10.99 5.97
C PHE A 21 24.67 10.98 7.31
N LEU A 22 23.49 11.60 7.40
CA LEU A 22 22.67 11.62 8.63
C LEU A 22 22.16 10.23 9.02
N GLU A 23 21.77 9.39 8.05
CA GLU A 23 21.42 7.99 8.33
C GLU A 23 22.63 7.19 8.84
N GLY A 24 23.82 7.39 8.25
CA GLY A 24 25.05 6.76 8.71
C GLY A 24 25.45 7.14 10.15
N VAL A 25 25.20 8.40 10.54
CA VAL A 25 25.44 8.87 11.92
C VAL A 25 24.41 8.30 12.90
N LYS A 26 23.12 8.22 12.51
CA LYS A 26 22.05 7.60 13.31
C LYS A 26 22.37 6.14 13.66
N VAL A 27 22.83 5.36 12.68
CA VAL A 27 23.19 3.94 12.90
C VAL A 27 24.36 3.80 13.89
N LYS A 28 25.27 4.78 13.95
CA LYS A 28 26.45 4.75 14.82
C LYS A 28 26.17 5.22 16.27
N GLN A 29 25.07 5.94 16.50
CA GLN A 29 24.74 6.53 17.81
C GLN A 29 23.81 5.70 18.70
N CYS A 30 23.19 4.63 18.20
CA CYS A 30 22.39 3.68 19.00
C CYS A 30 23.16 2.96 20.14
N GLY A 31 24.44 3.27 20.39
CA GLY A 31 25.27 2.64 21.41
C GLY A 31 25.61 3.48 22.66
N ASN A 32 25.43 4.81 22.67
CA ASN A 32 25.94 5.64 23.79
C ASN A 32 24.89 6.67 24.28
N ALA A 33 24.39 6.46 25.50
CA ALA A 33 23.31 7.21 26.14
C ALA A 33 23.81 8.42 26.95
N THR A 34 24.39 9.43 26.30
CA THR A 34 24.56 10.74 26.94
C THR A 34 24.83 11.83 25.90
N GLN A 35 23.81 12.63 25.54
CA GLN A 35 23.90 14.09 25.33
C GLN A 35 22.61 14.68 24.70
N PRO A 36 21.99 15.72 25.29
CA PRO A 36 20.85 16.44 24.69
C PRO A 36 21.24 17.48 23.63
N ALA A 37 22.51 17.90 23.56
CA ALA A 37 22.97 18.92 22.60
C ALA A 37 23.10 18.37 21.16
N THR A 38 23.34 17.07 21.00
CA THR A 38 23.42 16.41 19.68
C THR A 38 22.05 16.29 19.03
N ASP A 39 20.99 16.14 19.82
CA ASP A 39 19.61 16.00 19.34
C ASP A 39 19.12 17.28 18.65
N VAL A 40 19.37 18.45 19.25
CA VAL A 40 19.00 19.76 18.67
C VAL A 40 19.75 20.03 17.35
N SER A 41 21.01 19.61 17.25
CA SER A 41 21.77 19.73 16.00
C SER A 41 21.25 18.82 14.90
N PHE A 42 20.73 17.66 15.26
CA PHE A 42 20.10 16.71 14.33
C PHE A 42 18.76 17.27 13.82
N GLU A 43 17.90 17.73 14.72
CA GLU A 43 16.63 18.37 14.35
C GLU A 43 16.84 19.58 13.44
N LEU A 44 17.86 20.40 13.73
CA LEU A 44 18.21 21.54 12.88
C LEU A 44 18.70 21.11 11.49
N ALA A 45 19.47 20.02 11.38
CA ALA A 45 19.94 19.49 10.10
C ALA A 45 18.77 18.90 9.29
N GLU A 46 17.86 18.18 9.92
CA GLU A 46 16.65 17.65 9.29
C GLU A 46 15.72 18.79 8.81
N ALA A 47 15.50 19.81 9.64
CA ALA A 47 14.72 20.99 9.26
C ALA A 47 15.34 21.75 8.08
N LYS A 48 16.68 21.79 7.98
CA LYS A 48 17.38 22.38 6.81
C LYS A 48 17.15 21.58 5.53
N ILE A 49 17.19 20.25 5.61
CA ILE A 49 16.91 19.38 4.45
C ILE A 49 15.46 19.55 4.00
N GLN A 50 14.50 19.53 4.93
CA GLN A 50 13.09 19.72 4.61
C GLN A 50 12.84 21.08 3.95
N ASN A 51 13.48 22.14 4.43
CA ASN A 51 13.41 23.46 3.79
C ASN A 51 13.99 23.45 2.37
N GLN A 52 15.11 22.76 2.14
CA GLN A 52 15.66 22.62 0.78
C GLN A 52 14.71 21.84 -0.15
N GLU A 53 14.10 20.75 0.32
CA GLU A 53 13.10 20.01 -0.45
C GLU A 53 11.88 20.87 -0.80
N LEU A 54 11.43 21.72 0.13
CA LEU A 54 10.34 22.66 -0.12
C LEU A 54 10.71 23.73 -1.15
N LEU A 55 11.94 24.25 -1.11
CA LEU A 55 12.42 25.20 -2.10
C LEU A 55 12.48 24.59 -3.50
N VAL A 56 12.93 23.34 -3.63
CA VAL A 56 12.92 22.63 -4.92
C VAL A 56 11.49 22.47 -5.44
N LYS A 57 10.54 22.06 -4.59
CA LYS A 57 9.12 21.95 -4.98
C LYS A 57 8.52 23.30 -5.39
N LEU A 58 8.89 24.38 -4.70
CA LEU A 58 8.43 25.73 -5.02
C LEU A 58 8.98 26.18 -6.39
N GLN A 59 10.23 25.85 -6.69
CA GLN A 59 10.81 26.11 -8.01
C GLN A 59 10.07 25.33 -9.11
N ASP A 60 9.88 24.02 -8.94
CA ASP A 60 9.18 23.18 -9.92
C ASP A 60 7.74 23.69 -10.20
N THR A 61 7.03 24.11 -9.15
CA THR A 61 5.69 24.69 -9.29
C THR A 61 5.71 26.06 -9.97
N THR A 62 6.75 26.86 -9.76
CA THR A 62 6.93 28.14 -10.47
C THR A 62 7.20 27.92 -11.95
N ASP A 63 8.07 26.96 -12.30
CA ASP A 63 8.42 26.64 -13.69
C ASP A 63 7.21 26.12 -14.46
N THR A 64 6.41 25.23 -13.85
CA THR A 64 5.17 24.73 -14.46
C THR A 64 4.13 25.83 -14.69
N LEU A 65 4.00 26.80 -13.77
CA LEU A 65 3.12 27.95 -13.96
C LEU A 65 3.60 28.84 -15.11
N GLN A 66 4.91 29.05 -15.26
CA GLN A 66 5.47 29.80 -16.39
C GLN A 66 5.21 29.10 -17.73
N GLU A 67 5.34 27.76 -17.78
CA GLU A 67 5.03 26.98 -18.98
C GLU A 67 3.55 27.13 -19.38
N LEU A 68 2.63 26.99 -18.41
CA LEU A 68 1.20 27.17 -18.65
C LEU A 68 0.87 28.58 -19.12
N GLN A 69 1.51 29.60 -18.53
CA GLN A 69 1.37 30.98 -18.97
C GLN A 69 1.85 31.18 -20.41
N GLY A 70 2.94 30.51 -20.79
CA GLY A 70 3.45 30.49 -22.17
C GLY A 70 2.45 29.87 -23.16
N ILE A 71 1.86 28.73 -22.81
CA ILE A 71 0.83 28.06 -23.63
C ILE A 71 -0.39 28.96 -23.80
N LEU A 72 -0.89 29.56 -22.72
CA LEU A 72 -2.02 30.49 -22.78
C LEU A 72 -1.73 31.69 -23.68
N LYS A 73 -0.54 32.28 -23.56
CA LYS A 73 -0.13 33.41 -24.40
C LYS A 73 -0.03 33.01 -25.87
N ALA A 74 0.45 31.81 -26.18
CA ALA A 74 0.49 31.29 -27.55
C ALA A 74 -0.92 31.12 -28.13
N ILE A 75 -1.86 30.56 -27.37
CA ILE A 75 -3.28 30.42 -27.79
C ILE A 75 -3.92 31.78 -28.04
N LEU A 76 -3.66 32.76 -27.16
CA LEU A 76 -4.22 34.11 -27.31
C LEU A 76 -3.56 34.92 -28.44
N SER A 77 -2.33 34.58 -28.85
CA SER A 77 -1.61 35.28 -29.90
C SER A 77 -1.82 34.70 -31.29
N THR A 78 -2.49 33.54 -31.44
CA THR A 78 -2.85 33.03 -32.78
C THR A 78 -3.94 33.90 -33.38
N PRO A 79 -3.67 34.64 -34.48
CA PRO A 79 -4.65 35.52 -35.10
C PRO A 79 -5.83 34.69 -35.57
N THR A 80 -7.03 35.06 -35.12
CA THR A 80 -8.30 34.46 -35.50
C THR A 80 -8.64 34.89 -36.93
N THR A 81 -7.95 34.30 -37.91
CA THR A 81 -8.29 34.51 -39.31
C THR A 81 -9.32 33.48 -39.73
N GLU A 82 -10.51 33.99 -40.03
CA GLU A 82 -11.60 33.38 -40.79
C GLU A 82 -12.44 32.28 -40.11
N THR A 83 -13.65 32.71 -39.77
CA THR A 83 -14.82 31.86 -39.59
C THR A 83 -15.14 31.16 -40.92
N PRO A 84 -15.31 29.83 -40.93
CA PRO A 84 -16.56 29.33 -41.47
C PRO A 84 -17.19 28.23 -40.61
N ALA A 85 -18.52 28.28 -40.58
CA ALA A 85 -19.50 27.22 -40.35
C ALA A 85 -19.20 26.17 -39.25
N ARG A 86 -20.05 26.21 -38.20
CA ARG A 86 -20.30 25.14 -37.23
C ARG A 86 -20.11 23.74 -37.84
N LYS A 87 -18.96 23.12 -37.57
CA LYS A 87 -18.78 21.67 -37.66
C LYS A 87 -18.80 21.10 -36.24
N SER A 88 -19.57 20.03 -36.08
CA SER A 88 -19.74 19.29 -34.84
C SER A 88 -18.40 18.76 -34.34
N TYR A 89 -18.22 18.76 -33.02
CA TYR A 89 -17.00 18.32 -32.33
C TYR A 89 -16.61 16.85 -32.65
N ALA A 90 -17.51 16.08 -33.24
CA ALA A 90 -17.28 14.69 -33.65
C ALA A 90 -16.40 14.54 -34.92
N ASP A 91 -16.31 15.54 -35.80
CA ASP A 91 -15.59 15.42 -37.09
C ASP A 91 -14.11 15.82 -37.02
N ALA A 92 -13.63 16.34 -35.88
CA ALA A 92 -12.25 16.82 -35.73
C ALA A 92 -11.24 15.72 -35.33
N VAL A 93 -11.68 14.46 -35.16
CA VAL A 93 -10.79 13.32 -34.81
C VAL A 93 -10.64 12.40 -36.02
N THR A 94 -10.13 12.94 -37.12
CA THR A 94 -9.46 12.13 -38.15
C THR A 94 -8.01 12.59 -38.24
N LEU A 95 -7.10 11.74 -37.75
CA LEU A 95 -5.67 11.97 -37.80
C LEU A 95 -5.22 12.19 -39.26
N PRO A 96 -4.40 13.21 -39.54
CA PRO A 96 -3.74 13.31 -40.84
C PRO A 96 -2.72 12.19 -40.96
N LYS A 97 -2.85 11.36 -42.01
CA LYS A 97 -1.74 10.55 -42.51
C LYS A 97 -0.65 11.51 -42.99
N ARG A 98 0.51 11.54 -42.33
CA ARG A 98 1.73 12.01 -43.00
C ARG A 98 3.01 11.32 -42.57
N SER A 99 3.70 10.95 -43.63
CA SER A 99 5.09 10.54 -43.85
C SER A 99 6.14 11.01 -42.84
N ALA A 100 7.08 10.09 -42.61
CA ALA A 100 8.32 10.23 -41.87
C ALA A 100 9.07 11.56 -42.12
N THR A 101 9.45 12.21 -41.03
CA THR A 101 10.80 12.79 -40.86
C THR A 101 11.03 13.06 -39.37
N ALA A 102 12.11 12.50 -38.84
CA ALA A 102 12.50 12.61 -37.45
C ALA A 102 12.99 14.03 -37.12
N ARG A 103 12.52 14.60 -36.00
CA ARG A 103 13.34 15.46 -35.12
C ARG A 103 12.72 15.58 -33.73
N SER A 104 13.43 14.99 -32.77
CA SER A 104 13.67 15.43 -31.39
C SER A 104 12.60 16.33 -30.75
N LEU A 105 11.78 15.73 -29.88
CA LEU A 105 11.03 16.45 -28.85
C LEU A 105 11.41 15.86 -27.49
N ARG A 106 11.87 16.74 -26.58
CA ARG A 106 12.15 16.42 -25.17
C ARG A 106 10.84 16.30 -24.38
N PRO A 107 10.81 15.54 -23.26
CA PRO A 107 9.57 15.13 -22.62
C PRO A 107 9.26 15.93 -21.34
N GLY A 108 8.09 16.59 -21.30
CA GLY A 108 7.49 17.17 -20.08
C GLY A 108 6.06 16.69 -19.78
N GLY A 109 5.43 15.96 -20.71
CA GLY A 109 4.11 15.35 -20.50
C GLY A 109 4.22 13.95 -19.90
N LYS A 110 3.53 13.73 -18.77
CA LYS A 110 3.49 12.50 -17.96
C LYS A 110 3.31 11.19 -18.79
N PRO A 111 3.81 10.04 -18.30
CA PRO A 111 3.85 8.72 -18.99
C PRO A 111 2.50 8.13 -19.46
N THR A 112 1.37 8.74 -19.12
CA THR A 112 0.02 8.22 -19.37
C THR A 112 -0.40 8.23 -20.84
N TYR A 113 0.01 9.23 -21.65
CA TYR A 113 -0.40 9.29 -23.06
C TYR A 113 0.29 8.20 -23.91
N LEU A 114 1.58 7.94 -23.65
CA LEU A 114 2.31 6.86 -24.32
C LEU A 114 1.74 5.50 -23.92
N LEU A 115 1.26 5.35 -22.69
CA LEU A 115 0.61 4.13 -22.24
C LEU A 115 -0.74 3.94 -22.94
N ALA A 116 -1.55 4.99 -23.07
CA ALA A 116 -2.81 4.96 -23.80
C ALA A 116 -2.63 4.57 -25.28
N ILE A 117 -1.61 5.12 -25.95
CA ILE A 117 -1.27 4.75 -27.33
C ILE A 117 -0.90 3.26 -27.41
N ARG A 118 -0.03 2.78 -26.51
CA ARG A 118 0.38 1.37 -26.48
C ARG A 118 -0.77 0.42 -26.14
N LEU A 119 -1.71 0.84 -25.30
CA LEU A 119 -2.91 0.10 -24.98
C LEU A 119 -3.84 -0.01 -26.20
N ALA A 120 -4.03 1.10 -26.91
CA ALA A 120 -4.82 1.10 -28.16
C ALA A 120 -4.17 0.19 -29.22
N GLU A 121 -2.85 0.24 -29.37
CA GLU A 121 -2.09 -0.67 -30.25
C GLU A 121 -2.19 -2.13 -29.81
N ALA A 122 -2.33 -2.39 -28.50
CA ALA A 122 -2.54 -3.72 -27.94
C ALA A 122 -4.03 -4.14 -27.92
N GLY A 123 -4.94 -3.35 -28.50
CA GLY A 123 -6.37 -3.63 -28.52
C GLY A 123 -7.09 -3.46 -27.17
N VAL A 124 -6.44 -2.88 -26.17
CA VAL A 124 -7.00 -2.67 -24.83
C VAL A 124 -7.70 -1.31 -24.78
N GLN A 125 -8.91 -1.26 -25.34
CA GLN A 125 -9.75 -0.07 -25.30
C GLN A 125 -10.37 0.12 -23.91
N ASN A 126 -10.68 1.37 -23.55
CA ASN A 126 -11.39 1.73 -22.31
C ASN A 126 -10.67 1.39 -20.98
N TYR A 127 -9.36 1.15 -21.00
CA TYR A 127 -8.58 0.85 -19.79
C TYR A 127 -8.74 1.90 -18.68
N TYR A 128 -8.81 3.17 -19.07
CA TYR A 128 -8.96 4.31 -18.16
C TYR A 128 -10.41 4.67 -17.83
N SER A 129 -11.39 3.93 -18.35
CA SER A 129 -12.80 4.20 -18.06
C SER A 129 -13.16 3.79 -16.63
N THR A 130 -13.85 4.69 -15.93
CA THR A 130 -14.39 4.44 -14.59
C THR A 130 -15.70 3.67 -14.63
N GLU A 131 -16.50 3.88 -15.68
CA GLU A 131 -17.84 3.32 -15.87
C GLU A 131 -18.05 2.87 -17.34
N PRO A 132 -17.34 1.84 -17.81
CA PRO A 132 -17.58 1.31 -19.15
C PRO A 132 -18.97 0.65 -19.21
N SER A 133 -19.64 0.80 -20.35
CA SER A 133 -20.81 -0.02 -20.69
C SER A 133 -20.45 -1.52 -20.67
N GLU A 134 -21.46 -2.39 -20.57
CA GLU A 134 -21.25 -3.83 -20.50
C GLU A 134 -20.45 -4.38 -21.70
N GLU A 135 -20.75 -3.88 -22.90
CA GLU A 135 -20.02 -4.21 -24.13
C GLU A 135 -18.55 -3.76 -24.04
N GLN A 136 -18.30 -2.50 -23.65
CA GLN A 136 -16.95 -1.96 -23.48
C GLN A 136 -16.14 -2.71 -22.43
N ARG A 137 -16.82 -3.19 -21.37
CA ARG A 137 -16.21 -4.00 -20.33
C ARG A 137 -15.79 -5.38 -20.88
N ALA A 138 -16.65 -6.03 -21.66
CA ALA A 138 -16.29 -7.29 -22.31
C ALA A 138 -15.09 -7.14 -23.25
N THR A 139 -15.06 -6.07 -24.06
CA THR A 139 -13.91 -5.76 -24.94
C THR A 139 -12.63 -5.50 -24.15
N LEU A 140 -12.72 -4.71 -23.06
CA LEU A 140 -11.60 -4.43 -22.17
C LEU A 140 -11.04 -5.72 -21.54
N GLU A 141 -11.92 -6.58 -21.04
CA GLU A 141 -11.53 -7.83 -20.40
C GLU A 141 -10.86 -8.79 -21.39
N ALA A 142 -11.40 -8.91 -22.62
CA ALA A 142 -10.79 -9.73 -23.68
C ALA A 142 -9.41 -9.19 -24.10
N GLY A 143 -9.29 -7.86 -24.30
CA GLY A 143 -8.02 -7.23 -24.65
C GLY A 143 -6.95 -7.39 -23.57
N LEU A 144 -7.32 -7.17 -22.31
CA LEU A 144 -6.41 -7.40 -21.17
C LEU A 144 -6.02 -8.87 -21.05
N HIS A 145 -6.95 -9.81 -21.23
CA HIS A 145 -6.64 -11.23 -21.20
C HIS A 145 -5.58 -11.59 -22.25
N CYS A 146 -5.78 -11.17 -23.50
CA CYS A 146 -4.83 -11.39 -24.59
C CYS A 146 -3.45 -10.78 -24.28
N LEU A 147 -3.40 -9.53 -23.80
CA LEU A 147 -2.16 -8.86 -23.43
C LEU A 147 -1.41 -9.58 -22.31
N LEU A 148 -2.13 -10.04 -21.27
CA LEU A 148 -1.54 -10.77 -20.15
C LEU A 148 -1.00 -12.13 -20.58
N GLU A 149 -1.70 -12.85 -21.47
CA GLU A 149 -1.23 -14.13 -22.03
C GLU A 149 0.04 -13.95 -22.87
N MET A 150 0.07 -12.98 -23.79
CA MET A 150 1.27 -12.66 -24.58
C MET A 150 2.46 -12.24 -23.71
N ALA A 151 2.20 -11.54 -22.61
CA ALA A 151 3.22 -11.17 -21.65
C ALA A 151 3.71 -12.36 -20.81
N ARG A 152 2.88 -13.40 -20.61
CA ARG A 152 3.23 -14.63 -19.88
C ARG A 152 4.01 -15.62 -20.72
N SER A 153 3.66 -15.76 -22.01
CA SER A 153 4.33 -16.71 -22.90
C SER A 153 5.82 -16.39 -23.10
N GLY A 154 6.21 -15.14 -22.84
CA GLY A 154 7.58 -14.67 -23.01
C GLY A 154 7.90 -14.27 -24.45
N ASP A 155 6.96 -14.45 -25.39
CA ASP A 155 7.17 -14.18 -26.82
C ASP A 155 7.25 -12.67 -27.13
N SER A 156 6.72 -11.82 -26.25
CA SER A 156 6.62 -10.38 -26.48
C SER A 156 7.15 -9.56 -25.31
N GLU A 157 8.42 -9.16 -25.39
CA GLU A 157 9.05 -8.23 -24.43
C GLU A 157 8.26 -6.91 -24.32
N ARG A 158 7.67 -6.46 -25.44
CA ARG A 158 6.80 -5.28 -25.48
C ARG A 158 5.55 -5.46 -24.61
N SER A 159 4.87 -6.60 -24.71
CA SER A 159 3.68 -6.91 -23.91
C SER A 159 4.04 -7.01 -22.43
N PHE A 160 5.14 -7.70 -22.11
CA PHE A 160 5.64 -7.81 -20.74
C PHE A 160 5.96 -6.43 -20.12
N SER A 161 6.67 -5.58 -20.87
CA SER A 161 7.01 -4.22 -20.44
C SER A 161 5.76 -3.35 -20.25
N LEU A 162 4.78 -3.48 -21.15
CA LEU A 162 3.50 -2.77 -21.04
C LEU A 162 2.73 -3.20 -19.78
N VAL A 163 2.61 -4.50 -19.53
CA VAL A 163 1.92 -5.00 -18.32
C VAL A 163 2.63 -4.54 -17.05
N LYS A 164 3.96 -4.54 -17.00
CA LYS A 164 4.71 -3.98 -15.87
C LYS A 164 4.40 -2.51 -15.64
N ALA A 165 4.34 -1.71 -16.71
CA ALA A 165 3.99 -0.30 -16.62
C ALA A 165 2.56 -0.10 -16.09
N LEU A 166 1.58 -0.87 -16.60
CA LEU A 166 0.19 -0.86 -16.11
C LEU A 166 0.09 -1.25 -14.63
N CYS A 167 0.84 -2.28 -14.19
CA CYS A 167 0.88 -2.66 -12.78
C CYS A 167 1.45 -1.54 -11.91
N ARG A 168 2.57 -0.93 -12.32
CA ARG A 168 3.20 0.19 -11.61
C ARG A 168 2.23 1.37 -11.47
N GLU A 169 1.54 1.71 -12.54
CA GLU A 169 0.53 2.78 -12.54
C GLU A 169 -0.65 2.45 -11.61
N ALA A 170 -1.17 1.23 -11.70
CA ALA A 170 -2.28 0.76 -10.86
C ALA A 170 -1.91 0.74 -9.35
N HIS A 171 -0.67 0.36 -9.01
CA HIS A 171 -0.16 0.44 -7.64
C HIS A 171 0.01 1.89 -7.15
N GLY A 172 0.40 2.81 -8.03
CA GLY A 172 0.49 4.24 -7.72
C GLY A 172 -0.87 4.94 -7.57
N THR A 173 -1.94 4.31 -8.06
CA THR A 173 -3.31 4.85 -7.97
C THR A 173 -3.97 4.43 -6.65
N ARG A 174 -4.55 5.41 -5.93
CA ARG A 174 -5.32 5.17 -4.70
C ARG A 174 -6.47 4.19 -4.96
N ALA A 175 -6.78 3.34 -3.98
CA ALA A 175 -7.72 2.23 -4.17
C ALA A 175 -9.11 2.71 -4.64
N GLU A 176 -9.60 3.84 -4.11
CA GLU A 176 -10.87 4.45 -4.49
C GLU A 176 -10.92 4.97 -5.95
N HIS A 177 -9.77 5.30 -6.53
CA HIS A 177 -9.67 5.87 -7.90
C HIS A 177 -9.25 4.85 -8.96
N ARG A 178 -9.08 3.57 -8.59
CA ARG A 178 -8.66 2.56 -9.55
C ARG A 178 -9.76 2.25 -10.56
N THR A 179 -9.40 2.33 -11.83
CA THR A 179 -10.29 1.94 -12.95
C THR A 179 -10.53 0.43 -12.96
N ILE A 180 -11.53 -0.02 -13.71
CA ILE A 180 -11.79 -1.46 -13.88
C ILE A 180 -10.57 -2.14 -14.50
N GLY A 181 -9.92 -1.53 -15.49
CA GLY A 181 -8.71 -2.04 -16.12
C GLY A 181 -7.55 -2.21 -15.14
N GLN A 182 -7.31 -1.19 -14.29
CA GLN A 182 -6.27 -1.25 -13.25
C GLN A 182 -6.54 -2.35 -12.22
N LYS A 183 -7.80 -2.48 -11.75
CA LYS A 183 -8.21 -3.56 -10.83
C LYS A 183 -8.02 -4.94 -11.47
N ARG A 184 -8.33 -5.09 -12.76
CA ARG A 184 -8.19 -6.35 -13.51
C ARG A 184 -6.72 -6.75 -13.69
N VAL A 185 -5.86 -5.81 -14.10
CA VAL A 185 -4.41 -6.07 -14.23
C VAL A 185 -3.80 -6.49 -12.90
N LEU A 186 -4.11 -5.81 -11.79
CA LEU A 186 -3.57 -6.18 -10.48
C LEU A 186 -4.05 -7.56 -9.98
N SER A 187 -5.29 -7.93 -10.28
CA SER A 187 -5.83 -9.23 -9.86
C SER A 187 -5.29 -10.38 -10.70
N HIS A 188 -5.11 -10.18 -12.01
CA HIS A 188 -4.80 -11.26 -12.95
C HIS A 188 -3.32 -11.34 -13.33
N TRP A 189 -2.53 -10.26 -13.28
CA TRP A 189 -1.12 -10.35 -13.60
C TRP A 189 -0.35 -11.16 -12.55
N ARG A 190 0.48 -12.09 -13.04
CA ARG A 190 1.47 -12.85 -12.27
C ARG A 190 2.75 -12.81 -13.07
N ASN A 191 3.85 -12.37 -12.47
CA ASN A 191 5.11 -12.19 -13.17
C ASN A 191 5.73 -13.57 -13.50
N PRO A 192 5.80 -14.00 -14.77
CA PRO A 192 6.38 -15.30 -15.17
C PRO A 192 7.86 -15.42 -14.82
N ASN A 193 8.59 -14.30 -14.84
CA ASN A 193 10.03 -14.22 -14.55
C ASN A 193 10.33 -14.10 -13.05
N SER A 194 9.30 -14.15 -12.20
CA SER A 194 9.54 -14.36 -10.77
C SER A 194 10.16 -15.75 -10.63
N PRO A 195 11.34 -15.90 -9.99
CA PRO A 195 12.16 -17.13 -9.95
C PRO A 195 11.52 -18.33 -9.22
N THR A 196 10.19 -18.40 -9.16
CA THR A 196 9.40 -19.25 -8.28
C THR A 196 8.18 -19.88 -8.98
N SER A 197 8.07 -19.77 -10.31
CA SER A 197 6.83 -20.03 -11.08
C SER A 197 6.34 -21.48 -11.16
N SER A 198 7.03 -22.47 -10.58
CA SER A 198 6.48 -23.85 -10.45
C SER A 198 5.99 -24.23 -9.06
N ASN A 199 6.30 -23.46 -7.99
CA ASN A 199 6.00 -23.82 -6.60
C ASN A 199 5.47 -22.66 -5.74
N GLN A 200 4.99 -21.56 -6.35
CA GLN A 200 4.36 -20.48 -5.60
C GLN A 200 3.04 -20.95 -4.99
N LEU A 201 3.00 -21.05 -3.65
CA LEU A 201 1.73 -21.24 -2.94
C LEU A 201 0.81 -20.06 -3.25
N ILE A 202 -0.45 -20.38 -3.50
CA ILE A 202 -1.52 -19.38 -3.57
C ILE A 202 -1.53 -18.64 -2.22
N ASN A 203 -1.58 -17.30 -2.25
CA ASN A 203 -1.70 -16.51 -1.03
C ASN A 203 -2.94 -16.98 -0.24
N PRO A 204 -2.79 -17.39 1.03
CA PRO A 204 -3.90 -17.84 1.84
C PRO A 204 -4.98 -16.76 1.91
N VAL A 205 -6.24 -17.19 1.83
CA VAL A 205 -7.41 -16.33 2.05
C VAL A 205 -7.66 -16.17 3.55
N ALA A 206 -8.37 -15.10 3.92
CA ALA A 206 -8.62 -14.77 5.32
C ALA A 206 -9.40 -15.87 6.09
N THR A 207 -10.12 -16.74 5.37
CA THR A 207 -10.88 -17.86 5.92
C THR A 207 -10.11 -19.17 5.98
N ASP A 208 -8.89 -19.21 5.43
CA ASP A 208 -8.06 -20.41 5.46
C ASP A 208 -7.61 -20.72 6.90
N PRO A 209 -7.49 -22.01 7.24
CA PRO A 209 -7.14 -22.42 8.60
C PRO A 209 -5.65 -22.14 8.89
N PRO A 210 -5.25 -22.09 10.18
CA PRO A 210 -3.89 -21.73 10.58
C PRO A 210 -2.78 -22.57 9.94
N GLU A 211 -3.05 -23.83 9.57
CA GLU A 211 -2.10 -24.74 8.93
C GLU A 211 -1.67 -24.24 7.54
N VAL A 212 -2.62 -23.73 6.75
CA VAL A 212 -2.33 -23.14 5.42
C VAL A 212 -1.48 -21.88 5.56
N TRP A 213 -1.75 -21.08 6.60
CA TRP A 213 -0.94 -19.92 6.92
C TRP A 213 0.46 -20.28 7.43
N LEU A 214 0.59 -21.34 8.23
CA LEU A 214 1.88 -21.86 8.68
C LEU A 214 2.72 -22.27 7.46
N GLU A 215 2.17 -23.11 6.57
CA GLU A 215 2.87 -23.56 5.36
C GLU A 215 3.34 -22.35 4.52
N TYR A 216 2.45 -21.37 4.34
CA TYR A 216 2.77 -20.14 3.62
C TYR A 216 3.91 -19.36 4.29
N PHE A 217 3.88 -19.14 5.60
CA PHE A 217 4.93 -18.38 6.28
C PHE A 217 6.25 -19.15 6.43
N THR A 218 6.21 -20.48 6.50
CA THR A 218 7.42 -21.31 6.42
C THR A 218 8.09 -21.15 5.05
N ARG A 219 7.31 -21.08 3.96
CA ARG A 219 7.85 -20.85 2.61
C ARG A 219 8.27 -19.39 2.37
N TYR A 220 7.56 -18.44 2.96
CA TYR A 220 7.77 -17.00 2.82
C TYR A 220 8.01 -16.32 4.18
N PRO A 221 9.21 -16.48 4.77
CA PRO A 221 9.47 -16.13 6.16
C PRO A 221 9.53 -14.62 6.46
N LYS A 222 9.45 -13.73 5.46
CA LYS A 222 9.49 -12.28 5.70
C LYS A 222 8.54 -11.51 4.76
N PRO A 223 7.73 -10.57 5.29
CA PRO A 223 7.55 -10.25 6.71
C PRO A 223 6.53 -11.19 7.40
N LEU A 224 6.85 -11.65 8.61
CA LEU A 224 5.88 -12.36 9.48
C LEU A 224 4.86 -11.39 10.08
N PRO A 225 3.67 -11.89 10.47
CA PRO A 225 2.75 -11.11 11.28
C PRO A 225 3.39 -10.73 12.62
N LYS A 226 2.99 -9.57 13.16
CA LYS A 226 3.48 -9.11 14.47
C LYS A 226 3.17 -10.13 15.57
N GLY A 227 4.09 -10.27 16.51
CA GLY A 227 4.01 -11.24 17.62
C GLY A 227 4.27 -12.69 17.23
N VAL A 228 4.41 -13.02 15.94
CA VAL A 228 4.76 -14.37 15.52
C VAL A 228 6.26 -14.59 15.68
N ARG A 229 6.65 -15.46 16.61
CA ARG A 229 8.04 -15.86 16.79
C ARG A 229 8.46 -16.89 15.76
N LEU A 230 9.77 -16.97 15.56
CA LEU A 230 10.43 -18.09 14.92
C LEU A 230 10.96 -19.05 15.99
N ASP A 231 10.79 -20.35 15.77
CA ASP A 231 11.45 -21.36 16.58
C ASP A 231 12.97 -21.23 16.37
N PRO A 232 13.77 -21.05 17.43
CA PRO A 232 15.21 -20.86 17.32
C PRO A 232 15.96 -22.08 16.76
N ARG A 233 15.35 -23.27 16.81
CA ARG A 233 15.96 -24.52 16.34
C ARG A 233 15.69 -24.75 14.85
N THR A 234 14.46 -24.53 14.41
CA THR A 234 14.06 -24.82 13.02
C THR A 234 14.05 -23.58 12.12
N GLY A 235 13.98 -22.39 12.70
CA GLY A 235 13.78 -21.13 11.96
C GLY A 235 12.37 -20.97 11.39
N GLU A 236 11.43 -21.85 11.76
CA GLU A 236 10.04 -21.84 11.28
C GLU A 236 9.12 -21.03 12.21
N PRO A 237 8.00 -20.50 11.71
CA PRO A 237 7.02 -19.79 12.56
C PRO A 237 6.42 -20.71 13.63
N VAL A 238 6.31 -20.22 14.86
CA VAL A 238 5.65 -20.96 15.94
C VAL A 238 4.16 -21.10 15.64
N PHE A 239 3.66 -22.34 15.49
CA PHE A 239 2.27 -22.60 15.09
C PHE A 239 1.23 -21.96 16.02
N LYS A 240 1.45 -22.00 17.34
CA LYS A 240 0.55 -21.36 18.32
C LYS A 240 0.40 -19.86 18.09
N ASP A 241 1.49 -19.19 17.71
CA ASP A 241 1.48 -17.76 17.42
C ASP A 241 0.72 -17.46 16.11
N ILE A 242 0.78 -18.37 15.13
CA ILE A 242 -0.05 -18.30 13.91
C ILE A 242 -1.53 -18.43 14.27
N VAL A 243 -1.91 -19.40 15.11
CA VAL A 243 -3.28 -19.57 15.61
C VAL A 243 -3.78 -18.29 16.27
N ALA A 244 -3.02 -17.73 17.22
CA ALA A 244 -3.37 -16.47 17.89
C ALA A 244 -3.52 -15.30 16.90
N SER A 245 -2.59 -15.17 15.95
CA SER A 245 -2.62 -14.16 14.90
C SER A 245 -3.86 -14.27 13.99
N ARG A 246 -4.27 -15.50 13.64
CA ARG A 246 -5.48 -15.73 12.82
C ARG A 246 -6.75 -15.49 13.62
N LEU A 247 -6.79 -15.93 14.87
CA LEU A 247 -7.88 -15.66 15.79
C LEU A 247 -8.11 -14.13 15.93
N LEU A 248 -7.06 -13.34 16.13
CA LEU A 248 -7.17 -11.88 16.11
C LEU A 248 -7.72 -11.36 14.78
N ALA A 249 -7.27 -11.90 13.65
CA ALA A 249 -7.72 -11.45 12.33
C ALA A 249 -9.22 -11.66 12.10
N HIS A 250 -9.80 -12.71 12.70
CA HIS A 250 -11.24 -12.98 12.67
C HIS A 250 -12.04 -12.11 13.64
N LEU A 251 -11.52 -11.88 14.85
CA LEU A 251 -12.24 -11.18 15.93
C LEU A 251 -12.12 -9.65 15.85
N ARG A 252 -11.22 -9.10 15.04
CA ARG A 252 -11.03 -7.65 14.95
C ARG A 252 -12.28 -6.94 14.38
N PRO A 253 -12.49 -5.65 14.71
CA PRO A 253 -13.58 -4.88 14.15
C PRO A 253 -13.55 -4.79 12.62
N VAL A 254 -14.74 -4.86 12.01
CA VAL A 254 -14.92 -4.65 10.57
C VAL A 254 -14.52 -3.22 10.20
N LEU A 255 -14.99 -2.24 11.00
CA LEU A 255 -14.71 -0.81 10.80
C LEU A 255 -13.24 -0.47 11.10
N PRO A 256 -12.47 0.03 10.12
CA PRO A 256 -11.04 0.32 10.29
C PRO A 256 -10.73 1.30 11.43
N MET A 257 -11.58 2.29 11.64
CA MET A 257 -11.41 3.34 12.67
C MET A 257 -11.35 2.78 14.10
N LEU A 258 -12.02 1.65 14.37
CA LEU A 258 -12.04 1.00 15.68
C LEU A 258 -10.85 0.07 15.93
N ARG A 259 -10.10 -0.31 14.89
CA ARG A 259 -9.06 -1.35 14.99
C ARG A 259 -7.89 -0.92 15.85
N VAL A 260 -7.50 0.35 15.81
CA VAL A 260 -6.35 0.86 16.59
C VAL A 260 -6.63 0.77 18.09
N GLU A 261 -7.81 1.22 18.50
CA GLU A 261 -8.25 1.16 19.90
C GLU A 261 -8.46 -0.29 20.36
N PHE A 262 -9.12 -1.11 19.53
CA PHE A 262 -9.29 -2.53 19.79
C PHE A 262 -7.95 -3.24 19.97
N PHE A 263 -7.00 -3.07 19.06
CA PHE A 263 -5.66 -3.69 19.17
C PHE A 263 -4.88 -3.20 20.39
N THR A 264 -5.07 -1.95 20.80
CA THR A 264 -4.41 -1.39 21.98
C THR A 264 -4.94 -2.03 23.26
N ASN A 265 -6.27 -2.09 23.41
CA ASN A 265 -6.89 -2.71 24.58
C ASN A 265 -6.72 -4.25 24.59
N MET A 266 -6.72 -4.89 23.41
CA MET A 266 -6.46 -6.32 23.27
C MET A 266 -5.04 -6.67 23.71
N ALA A 267 -4.05 -5.91 23.22
CA ALA A 267 -2.66 -6.11 23.61
C ALA A 267 -2.47 -5.83 25.11
N ALA A 268 -3.10 -4.77 25.66
CA ALA A 268 -3.03 -4.47 27.09
C ALA A 268 -3.64 -5.59 27.95
N LEU A 269 -4.76 -6.18 27.52
CA LEU A 269 -5.41 -7.30 28.21
C LEU A 269 -4.55 -8.56 28.18
N PHE A 270 -4.18 -9.04 26.99
CA PHE A 270 -3.58 -10.37 26.84
C PHE A 270 -2.06 -10.39 27.04
N SER A 271 -1.39 -9.23 27.05
CA SER A 271 0.04 -9.22 27.43
C SER A 271 0.26 -9.45 28.92
N GLN A 272 -0.75 -9.25 29.76
CA GLN A 272 -0.71 -9.50 31.20
C GLN A 272 -1.21 -10.91 31.53
N PRO A 273 -0.36 -11.82 32.04
CA PRO A 273 -0.75 -13.19 32.32
C PRO A 273 -1.95 -13.31 33.27
N GLY A 274 -2.94 -14.09 32.87
CA GLY A 274 -4.13 -14.40 33.68
C GLY A 274 -5.13 -13.25 33.82
N GLU A 275 -4.92 -12.10 33.17
CA GLU A 275 -5.84 -10.96 33.28
C GLU A 275 -7.21 -11.27 32.67
N TYR A 276 -7.25 -12.04 31.59
CA TYR A 276 -8.50 -12.53 31.02
C TYR A 276 -9.28 -13.41 32.01
N ARG A 277 -8.61 -14.33 32.71
CA ARG A 277 -9.21 -15.17 33.77
C ARG A 277 -9.84 -14.30 34.86
N LYS A 278 -9.12 -13.27 35.32
CA LYS A 278 -9.63 -12.34 36.33
C LYS A 278 -10.88 -11.61 35.85
N LEU A 279 -10.91 -11.13 34.60
CA LEU A 279 -12.09 -10.48 34.03
C LEU A 279 -13.28 -11.44 33.87
N VAL A 280 -13.04 -12.67 33.43
CA VAL A 280 -14.08 -13.71 33.31
C VAL A 280 -14.73 -13.96 34.67
N LEU A 281 -13.92 -14.14 35.72
CA LEU A 281 -14.42 -14.38 37.07
C LEU A 281 -15.10 -13.14 37.66
N ARG A 282 -14.47 -11.96 37.55
CA ARG A 282 -14.96 -10.71 38.15
C ARG A 282 -16.29 -10.25 37.55
N TYR A 283 -16.47 -10.42 36.25
CA TYR A 283 -17.68 -9.98 35.54
C TYR A 283 -18.64 -11.14 35.23
N ASN A 284 -18.38 -12.34 35.75
CA ASN A 284 -19.15 -13.55 35.52
C ASN A 284 -19.45 -13.77 34.02
N LEU A 285 -18.42 -13.64 33.19
CA LEU A 285 -18.55 -13.75 31.73
C LEU A 285 -18.85 -15.20 31.36
N LYS A 286 -19.97 -15.43 30.66
CA LYS A 286 -20.34 -16.76 30.18
C LYS A 286 -19.54 -17.09 28.91
N ILE A 287 -18.63 -18.05 29.01
CA ILE A 287 -17.93 -18.60 27.86
C ILE A 287 -18.91 -19.51 27.12
N SER A 288 -19.14 -19.24 25.84
CA SER A 288 -20.10 -20.03 25.05
C SER A 288 -19.67 -21.50 24.98
N PRO A 289 -20.52 -22.47 25.37
CA PRO A 289 -20.19 -23.90 25.31
C PRO A 289 -20.34 -24.48 23.91
N SER A 290 -20.93 -23.73 22.97
CA SER A 290 -21.10 -24.17 21.58
C SER A 290 -19.75 -24.28 20.85
N THR A 291 -19.73 -25.00 19.74
CA THR A 291 -18.63 -24.94 18.75
C THR A 291 -18.19 -23.49 18.55
N LYS A 292 -16.89 -23.23 18.63
CA LYS A 292 -16.30 -21.90 18.49
C LYS A 292 -16.81 -21.25 17.20
N LYS A 293 -17.36 -20.04 17.33
CA LYS A 293 -17.77 -19.23 16.18
C LYS A 293 -16.96 -17.95 16.27
N TYR A 294 -16.21 -17.62 15.24
CA TYR A 294 -15.36 -16.43 15.21
C TYR A 294 -16.07 -15.32 14.45
N PHE A 295 -16.81 -14.50 15.18
CA PHE A 295 -17.45 -13.31 14.64
C PHE A 295 -16.57 -12.09 14.87
N PRO A 296 -16.50 -11.15 13.90
CA PRO A 296 -15.84 -9.87 14.12
C PRO A 296 -16.43 -9.12 15.32
N PHE A 297 -15.59 -8.31 15.98
CA PHE A 297 -16.05 -7.40 17.03
C PHE A 297 -17.04 -6.39 16.44
N ASP A 298 -18.31 -6.55 16.80
CA ASP A 298 -19.39 -5.69 16.38
C ASP A 298 -19.68 -4.66 17.48
N ASN A 299 -19.48 -3.39 17.14
CA ASN A 299 -19.84 -2.23 17.97
C ASN A 299 -20.55 -1.19 17.10
N THR A 300 -21.44 -1.65 16.22
CA THR A 300 -22.03 -0.83 15.14
C THR A 300 -23.22 0.02 15.56
N SER A 301 -23.76 -0.15 16.78
CA SER A 301 -24.78 0.76 17.28
C SER A 301 -24.21 2.17 17.41
N LYS A 302 -24.95 3.18 16.93
CA LYS A 302 -24.52 4.60 17.04
C LYS A 302 -24.23 5.02 18.48
N ALA A 303 -24.95 4.45 19.45
CA ALA A 303 -24.71 4.71 20.87
C ALA A 303 -23.36 4.13 21.34
N ASP A 304 -22.96 3.01 20.75
CA ASP A 304 -21.74 2.31 21.15
C ASP A 304 -20.49 2.84 20.43
N LEU A 305 -20.64 3.46 19.25
CA LEU A 305 -19.53 4.13 18.56
C LEU A 305 -18.97 5.35 19.32
N ALA A 306 -19.80 5.98 20.18
CA ALA A 306 -19.35 7.08 21.03
C ALA A 306 -18.63 6.60 22.30
N ARG A 307 -18.76 5.32 22.64
CA ARG A 307 -18.17 4.74 23.85
C ARG A 307 -16.80 4.13 23.52
N PRO A 308 -15.74 4.42 24.32
CA PRO A 308 -14.43 3.81 24.12
C PRO A 308 -14.48 2.29 24.34
N ILE A 309 -13.70 1.56 23.55
CA ILE A 309 -13.55 0.10 23.66
C ILE A 309 -12.71 -0.20 24.88
N THR A 310 -13.26 -0.92 25.86
CA THR A 310 -12.53 -1.28 27.08
C THR A 310 -11.99 -2.71 27.02
N PRO A 311 -10.99 -3.08 27.85
CA PRO A 311 -10.53 -4.47 27.98
C PRO A 311 -11.65 -5.45 28.36
N VAL A 312 -12.63 -4.99 29.15
CA VAL A 312 -13.80 -5.79 29.55
C VAL A 312 -14.68 -6.11 28.35
N ASP A 313 -14.83 -5.17 27.42
CA ASP A 313 -15.63 -5.39 26.19
C ASP A 313 -14.95 -6.43 25.28
N ILE A 314 -13.61 -6.41 25.20
CA ILE A 314 -12.83 -7.41 24.47
C ILE A 314 -12.94 -8.78 25.14
N ALA A 315 -12.80 -8.85 26.47
CA ALA A 315 -12.93 -10.11 27.21
C ALA A 315 -14.34 -10.72 27.01
N ARG A 316 -15.39 -9.89 27.09
CA ARG A 316 -16.77 -10.31 26.83
C ARG A 316 -16.93 -10.85 25.41
N HIS A 317 -16.36 -10.17 24.42
CA HIS A 317 -16.40 -10.63 23.05
C HIS A 317 -15.69 -11.97 22.87
N TYR A 318 -14.48 -12.14 23.39
CA TYR A 318 -13.76 -13.42 23.31
C TYR A 318 -14.53 -14.56 23.98
N ALA A 319 -15.10 -14.33 25.17
CA ALA A 319 -15.93 -15.30 25.86
C ALA A 319 -17.19 -15.67 25.03
N SER A 320 -17.85 -14.69 24.41
CA SER A 320 -19.02 -14.92 23.55
C SER A 320 -18.72 -15.74 22.30
N ASN A 321 -17.49 -15.69 21.79
CA ASN A 321 -17.00 -16.51 20.67
C ASN A 321 -16.54 -17.92 21.12
N GLY A 322 -16.66 -18.24 22.42
CA GLY A 322 -16.31 -19.56 22.97
C GLY A 322 -14.81 -19.75 23.25
N ILE A 323 -14.05 -18.67 23.39
CA ILE A 323 -12.62 -18.74 23.67
C ILE A 323 -12.42 -18.96 25.16
N SER A 324 -11.84 -20.11 25.50
CA SER A 324 -11.66 -20.53 26.89
C SER A 324 -10.50 -19.81 27.56
N VAL A 325 -10.49 -19.80 28.90
CA VAL A 325 -9.38 -19.22 29.66
C VAL A 325 -8.07 -19.95 29.36
N ASP A 326 -8.11 -21.28 29.32
CA ASP A 326 -6.91 -22.09 29.07
C ASP A 326 -6.36 -21.88 27.65
N GLU A 327 -7.21 -21.63 26.66
CA GLU A 327 -6.79 -21.27 25.31
C GLU A 327 -6.11 -19.89 25.28
N VAL A 328 -6.69 -18.90 25.99
CA VAL A 328 -6.06 -17.58 26.11
C VAL A 328 -4.67 -17.69 26.71
N GLU A 329 -4.54 -18.34 27.87
CA GLU A 329 -3.28 -18.45 28.60
C GLU A 329 -2.22 -19.27 27.83
N SER A 330 -2.64 -20.33 27.13
CA SER A 330 -1.69 -21.22 26.44
C SER A 330 -1.32 -20.80 25.01
N VAL A 331 -2.15 -19.99 24.35
CA VAL A 331 -1.99 -19.61 22.93
C VAL A 331 -1.90 -18.10 22.75
N ILE A 332 -2.82 -17.33 23.32
CA ILE A 332 -2.96 -15.89 23.01
C ILE A 332 -2.01 -15.04 23.83
N GLU A 333 -1.86 -15.28 25.13
CA GLU A 333 -1.02 -14.45 26.01
C GLU A 333 0.46 -14.43 25.59
N PRO A 334 1.11 -15.58 25.31
CA PRO A 334 2.51 -15.58 24.86
C PRO A 334 2.69 -14.81 23.56
N TRP A 335 1.76 -14.94 22.62
CA TRP A 335 1.77 -14.20 21.36
C TRP A 335 1.55 -12.69 21.59
N ALA A 336 0.62 -12.30 22.47
CA ALA A 336 0.30 -10.92 22.76
C ALA A 336 1.46 -10.17 23.45
N GLN A 337 2.24 -10.86 24.28
CA GLN A 337 3.47 -10.33 24.87
C GLN A 337 4.49 -9.96 23.80
N GLU A 338 4.73 -10.85 22.83
CA GLU A 338 5.63 -10.58 21.71
C GLU A 338 5.08 -9.50 20.78
N TYR A 339 3.76 -9.50 20.54
CA TYR A 339 3.10 -8.46 19.78
C TYR A 339 3.30 -7.07 20.40
N ALA A 340 3.23 -6.97 21.73
CA ALA A 340 3.46 -5.73 22.47
C ALA A 340 4.92 -5.27 22.35
N LYS A 341 5.90 -6.18 22.47
CA LYS A 341 7.33 -5.88 22.26
C LYS A 341 7.60 -5.34 20.86
N SER A 342 7.13 -6.03 19.81
CA SER A 342 7.29 -5.60 18.41
C SER A 342 6.63 -4.25 18.09
N ARG A 343 5.69 -3.79 18.93
CA ARG A 343 5.07 -2.46 18.78
C ARG A 343 5.94 -1.37 19.41
N GLN A 344 6.63 -1.66 20.51
CA GLN A 344 7.54 -0.71 21.18
C GLN A 344 8.79 -0.45 20.33
N GLU A 345 9.37 -1.47 19.70
CA GLU A 345 10.60 -1.36 18.89
C GLU A 345 10.49 -0.47 17.63
N ARG A 346 9.30 0.05 17.30
CA ARG A 346 9.09 0.94 16.14
C ARG A 346 8.94 2.41 16.50
N PHE A 347 8.86 2.73 17.79
CA PHE A 347 8.87 4.09 18.32
C PHE A 347 10.17 4.29 19.08
#